data_AF-A0A934VYJ0-F1
#
_entry.id   AF-A0A934VYJ0-F1
#
_cell.length_a   1.000
_cell.length_b   1.000
_cell.length_c   1.000
_cell.angle_alpha   90.00
_cell.angle_beta   90.00
_cell.angle_gamma   90.00
#
_symmetry.space_group_name_H-M   'P 1'
#
loop_
_entity.id
_entity.type
_entity.pdbx_description
1 polymer ?
#
loop_
_entity_poly.entity_id
_entity_poly.type
_entity_poly.pdbx_seq_one_letter_code
_entity_poly.pdbx_strand_id
1 'polypeptide(L)'
;MKPKREKKPKKSKRTQASSPNKNGRPTKRVDEVIERVLEGLSMGTPLTLICSEEGMPSPRTIYDWMAEDEGLSAHIARAREAGFDRIAMDALEIADTPQEGVERIDTPDGPRIKRGDMLGHRRLQVETRLKLLAKWDPKRYGDKITQEISGPDGGPIQTVEEYRPTEADEAILLRIAAKRDEIRKSREAEEDAE
;
A
#
# COMPACT_ATOMS: atom_id res chain seq x y z
N MET A 1 7.45 -67.26 -25.30
CA MET A 1 8.18 -66.10 -25.85
C MET A 1 7.18 -64.96 -26.02
N LYS A 2 7.33 -63.83 -25.29
CA LYS A 2 6.29 -62.79 -25.15
C LYS A 2 6.11 -61.97 -26.44
N PRO A 3 4.89 -61.76 -26.96
CA PRO A 3 4.63 -60.71 -27.93
C PRO A 3 4.24 -59.39 -27.24
N LYS A 4 4.81 -58.30 -27.79
CA LYS A 4 4.76 -56.90 -27.34
C LYS A 4 3.33 -56.33 -27.34
N ARG A 5 2.99 -55.55 -26.31
CA ARG A 5 1.81 -54.66 -26.29
C ARG A 5 2.00 -53.54 -27.31
N GLU A 6 1.21 -53.55 -28.38
CA GLU A 6 1.05 -52.40 -29.28
C GLU A 6 0.25 -51.29 -28.60
N LYS A 7 0.84 -50.09 -28.50
CA LYS A 7 0.19 -48.88 -28.02
C LYS A 7 -0.65 -48.27 -29.15
N LYS A 8 -1.97 -48.26 -29.00
CA LYS A 8 -2.88 -47.50 -29.89
C LYS A 8 -2.66 -45.98 -29.70
N PRO A 9 -2.71 -45.17 -30.79
CA PRO A 9 -2.40 -43.75 -30.72
C PRO A 9 -3.49 -42.96 -30.00
N LYS A 10 -3.07 -42.04 -29.11
CA LYS A 10 -3.96 -41.07 -28.43
C LYS A 10 -4.52 -40.10 -29.48
N LYS A 11 -5.85 -40.09 -29.66
CA LYS A 11 -6.54 -39.08 -30.46
C LYS A 11 -6.30 -37.70 -29.84
N SER A 12 -5.57 -36.85 -30.57
CA SER A 12 -5.41 -35.42 -30.32
C SER A 12 -6.80 -34.76 -30.35
N LYS A 13 -7.29 -34.29 -29.20
CA LYS A 13 -8.45 -33.40 -29.16
C LYS A 13 -7.97 -32.04 -29.68
N ARG A 14 -8.28 -31.76 -30.95
CA ARG A 14 -8.28 -30.40 -31.51
C ARG A 14 -9.14 -29.53 -30.61
N THR A 15 -8.51 -28.66 -29.83
CA THR A 15 -9.16 -27.54 -29.16
C THR A 15 -9.72 -26.63 -30.24
N GLN A 16 -11.04 -26.64 -30.42
CA GLN A 16 -11.71 -25.65 -31.25
C GLN A 16 -11.61 -24.30 -30.54
N ALA A 17 -10.98 -23.32 -31.20
CA ALA A 17 -10.98 -21.94 -30.75
C ALA A 17 -12.43 -21.42 -30.74
N SER A 18 -12.91 -21.01 -29.57
CA SER A 18 -14.22 -20.39 -29.42
C SER A 18 -14.19 -18.98 -30.00
N SER A 19 -15.15 -18.68 -30.88
CA SER A 19 -15.37 -17.34 -31.46
C SER A 19 -15.55 -16.25 -30.37
N PRO A 20 -15.15 -14.99 -30.62
CA PRO A 20 -15.21 -13.94 -29.62
C PRO A 20 -16.66 -13.57 -29.29
N ASN A 21 -17.01 -13.64 -27.99
CA ASN A 21 -18.29 -13.13 -27.50
C ASN A 21 -18.38 -11.62 -27.75
N LYS A 22 -19.45 -11.19 -28.42
CA LYS A 22 -19.71 -9.78 -28.79
C LYS A 22 -20.01 -8.84 -27.61
N ASN A 23 -20.04 -9.36 -26.38
CA ASN A 23 -20.35 -8.60 -25.16
C ASN A 23 -19.16 -8.59 -24.20
N GLY A 24 -17.93 -8.52 -24.73
CA GLY A 24 -16.75 -8.25 -23.92
C GLY A 24 -16.82 -6.83 -23.35
N ARG A 25 -16.35 -6.65 -22.12
CA ARG A 25 -16.21 -5.34 -21.49
C ARG A 25 -15.42 -4.41 -22.43
N PRO A 26 -15.83 -3.14 -22.62
CA PRO A 26 -15.17 -2.25 -23.59
C PRO A 26 -13.66 -2.16 -23.32
N THR A 27 -12.86 -2.37 -24.36
CA THR A 27 -11.39 -2.29 -24.30
C THR A 27 -10.83 -1.13 -25.12
N LYS A 28 -11.63 -0.56 -26.02
CA LYS A 28 -11.24 0.60 -26.81
C LYS A 28 -11.36 1.86 -25.97
N ARG A 29 -10.35 2.72 -26.08
CA ARG A 29 -10.34 4.06 -25.48
C ARG A 29 -11.38 4.92 -26.20
N VAL A 30 -12.35 5.42 -25.45
CA VAL A 30 -13.41 6.33 -25.91
C VAL A 30 -13.39 7.53 -24.98
N ASP A 31 -13.44 8.74 -25.51
CA ASP A 31 -13.28 9.96 -24.72
C ASP A 31 -14.39 10.11 -23.67
N GLU A 32 -15.64 9.76 -24.00
CA GLU A 32 -16.78 9.75 -23.06
C GLU A 32 -16.52 8.87 -21.82
N VAL A 33 -15.84 7.73 -22.01
CA VAL A 33 -15.49 6.83 -20.90
C VAL A 33 -14.44 7.46 -20.00
N ILE A 34 -13.47 8.17 -20.58
CA ILE A 34 -12.43 8.90 -19.83
C ILE A 34 -13.07 10.02 -19.02
N GLU A 35 -13.92 10.81 -19.64
CA GLU A 35 -14.64 11.90 -18.98
C GLU A 35 -15.44 11.39 -17.78
N ARG A 36 -16.18 10.29 -17.96
CA ARG A 36 -16.93 9.65 -16.86
C ARG A 36 -16.03 9.15 -15.73
N VAL A 37 -14.86 8.60 -16.06
CA VAL A 37 -13.87 8.20 -15.04
C VAL A 37 -13.34 9.41 -14.28
N LEU A 38 -12.96 10.48 -14.99
CA LEU A 38 -12.44 11.70 -14.38
C LEU A 38 -13.49 12.37 -13.49
N GLU A 39 -14.73 12.48 -13.97
CA GLU A 39 -15.85 13.02 -13.20
C GLU A 39 -16.10 12.20 -11.93
N GLY A 40 -16.27 10.88 -12.06
CA GLY A 40 -16.52 10.01 -10.91
C GLY A 40 -15.41 10.07 -9.87
N LEU A 41 -14.14 10.09 -10.31
CA LEU A 41 -12.98 10.22 -9.42
C LEU A 41 -12.98 11.57 -8.71
N SER A 42 -13.26 12.66 -9.43
CA SER A 42 -13.36 14.02 -8.86
C SER A 42 -14.51 14.16 -7.86
N MET A 43 -15.53 13.33 -7.99
CA MET A 43 -16.64 13.22 -7.06
C MET A 43 -16.37 12.26 -5.88
N GLY A 44 -15.14 11.78 -5.73
CA GLY A 44 -14.74 10.93 -4.61
C GLY A 44 -15.12 9.45 -4.76
N THR A 45 -15.57 9.03 -5.95
CA THR A 45 -15.92 7.63 -6.20
C THR A 45 -14.67 6.82 -6.54
N PRO A 46 -14.38 5.71 -5.83
CA PRO A 46 -13.26 4.83 -6.18
C PRO A 46 -13.36 4.28 -7.60
N LEU A 47 -12.22 4.19 -8.30
CA LEU A 47 -12.14 3.68 -9.68
C LEU A 47 -12.82 2.31 -9.84
N THR A 48 -12.71 1.43 -8.85
CA THR A 48 -13.32 0.10 -8.86
C THR A 48 -14.84 0.16 -8.92
N LEU A 49 -15.48 1.11 -8.22
CA LEU A 49 -16.92 1.31 -8.25
C LEU A 49 -17.35 1.92 -9.59
N ILE A 50 -16.64 2.95 -10.07
CA ILE A 50 -16.91 3.54 -11.40
C ILE A 50 -16.86 2.46 -12.47
N CYS A 51 -15.81 1.64 -12.45
CA CYS A 51 -15.64 0.57 -13.41
C CYS A 51 -16.74 -0.50 -13.27
N SER A 52 -17.35 -0.70 -12.10
CA SER A 52 -18.41 -1.72 -11.94
C SER A 52 -19.73 -1.38 -12.65
N GLU A 53 -19.89 -0.14 -13.12
CA GLU A 53 -21.07 0.31 -13.86
C GLU A 53 -21.19 -0.34 -15.24
N GLU A 54 -22.42 -0.44 -15.74
CA GLU A 54 -22.69 -0.96 -17.07
C GLU A 54 -22.04 -0.08 -18.14
N GLY A 55 -21.39 -0.71 -19.14
CA GLY A 55 -20.68 0.01 -20.20
C GLY A 55 -19.27 0.49 -19.82
N MET A 56 -18.81 0.29 -18.58
CA MET A 56 -17.49 0.75 -18.16
C MET A 56 -16.38 -0.30 -18.39
N PRO A 57 -15.17 0.13 -18.78
CA PRO A 57 -14.02 -0.76 -18.97
C PRO A 57 -13.55 -1.35 -17.63
N SER A 58 -12.67 -2.36 -17.69
CA SER A 58 -12.07 -2.92 -16.47
C SER A 58 -11.07 -1.95 -15.84
N PRO A 59 -10.85 -1.99 -14.51
CA PRO A 59 -9.79 -1.18 -13.90
C PRO A 59 -8.43 -1.41 -14.56
N ARG A 60 -8.15 -2.66 -14.98
CA ARG A 60 -6.92 -3.00 -15.71
C ARG A 60 -6.79 -2.22 -17.01
N THR A 61 -7.86 -2.15 -17.79
CA THR A 61 -7.90 -1.39 -19.05
C THR A 61 -7.59 0.09 -18.84
N ILE A 62 -8.12 0.69 -17.76
CA ILE A 62 -7.80 2.08 -17.40
C ILE A 62 -6.31 2.22 -17.03
N TYR A 63 -5.76 1.29 -16.26
CA TYR A 63 -4.33 1.30 -15.93
C TYR A 63 -3.43 1.14 -17.17
N ASP A 64 -3.83 0.29 -18.12
CA ASP A 64 -3.10 0.13 -19.38
C ASP A 64 -3.09 1.46 -20.17
N TRP A 65 -4.24 2.16 -20.26
CA TRP A 65 -4.30 3.50 -20.90
C TRP A 65 -3.46 4.56 -20.17
N MET A 66 -3.41 4.52 -18.83
CA MET A 66 -2.55 5.43 -18.04
C MET A 66 -1.06 5.17 -18.26
N ALA A 67 -0.67 3.92 -18.51
CA ALA A 67 0.72 3.57 -18.79
C ALA A 67 1.17 4.02 -20.19
N GLU A 68 0.24 4.11 -21.14
CA GLU A 68 0.49 4.56 -22.51
C GLU A 68 0.42 6.09 -22.67
N ASP A 69 -0.31 6.79 -21.80
CA ASP A 69 -0.56 8.24 -21.90
C ASP A 69 -0.34 8.94 -20.54
N GLU A 70 0.80 9.62 -20.43
CA GLU A 70 1.18 10.41 -19.25
C GLU A 70 0.20 11.56 -18.96
N GLY A 71 -0.40 12.16 -19.99
CA GLY A 71 -1.37 13.24 -19.84
C GLY A 71 -2.67 12.74 -19.21
N LEU A 72 -3.16 11.58 -19.65
CA LEU A 72 -4.29 10.90 -19.01
C LEU A 72 -3.98 10.51 -17.57
N SER A 73 -2.78 9.97 -17.32
CA SER A 73 -2.33 9.63 -15.97
C SER A 73 -2.36 10.85 -15.04
N ALA A 74 -1.86 12.00 -15.51
CA ALA A 74 -1.89 13.26 -14.77
C ALA A 74 -3.31 13.80 -14.54
N HIS A 75 -4.22 13.66 -15.51
CA HIS A 75 -5.64 14.01 -15.33
C HIS A 75 -6.31 13.14 -14.26
N ILE A 76 -6.07 11.83 -14.29
CA ILE A 76 -6.61 10.90 -13.30
C ILE A 76 -6.06 11.19 -11.90
N ALA A 77 -4.77 11.52 -11.78
CA ALA A 77 -4.17 11.91 -10.51
C ALA A 77 -4.84 13.17 -9.94
N ARG A 78 -5.01 14.23 -10.75
CA ARG A 78 -5.71 15.46 -10.34
C ARG A 78 -7.17 15.23 -9.98
N ALA A 79 -7.88 14.38 -10.72
CA ALA A 79 -9.25 14.02 -10.40
C ALA A 79 -9.34 13.31 -9.04
N ARG A 80 -8.39 12.42 -8.71
CA ARG A 80 -8.33 11.78 -7.38
C ARG A 80 -8.10 12.78 -6.26
N GLU A 81 -7.19 13.74 -6.45
CA GLU A 81 -6.95 14.81 -5.47
C GLU A 81 -8.23 15.62 -5.20
N ALA A 82 -8.96 16.01 -6.25
CA ALA A 82 -10.26 16.68 -6.10
C ALA A 82 -11.29 15.78 -5.39
N GLY A 83 -11.30 14.49 -5.71
CA GLY A 83 -12.13 13.49 -5.04
C GLY A 83 -11.89 13.36 -3.55
N PHE A 84 -10.64 13.49 -3.11
CA PHE A 84 -10.33 13.48 -1.67
C PHE A 84 -10.94 14.67 -0.95
N ASP A 85 -10.91 15.84 -1.58
CA ASP A 85 -11.53 17.05 -1.03
C ASP A 85 -13.06 16.92 -0.99
N ARG A 86 -13.65 16.30 -2.01
CA ARG A 86 -15.08 15.98 -2.03
C ARG A 86 -15.47 15.04 -0.89
N ILE A 87 -14.70 13.98 -0.63
CA ILE A 87 -14.94 13.03 0.48
C ILE A 87 -14.84 13.73 1.83
N ALA A 88 -13.91 14.68 1.99
CA ALA A 88 -13.81 15.47 3.20
C ALA A 88 -15.05 16.36 3.42
N MET A 89 -15.55 17.00 2.34
CA MET A 89 -16.80 17.76 2.38
C MET A 89 -18.01 16.87 2.71
N ASP A 90 -18.11 15.68 2.12
CA ASP A 90 -19.16 14.72 2.45
C ASP A 90 -19.13 14.32 3.93
N ALA A 91 -17.94 14.11 4.49
CA ALA A 91 -17.79 13.78 5.90
C ALA A 91 -18.31 14.92 6.80
N LEU A 92 -18.05 16.18 6.43
CA LEU A 92 -18.58 17.35 7.13
C LEU A 92 -20.11 17.43 7.00
N GLU A 93 -20.65 17.27 5.79
CA GLU A 93 -22.09 17.30 5.54
C GLU A 93 -22.84 16.22 6.33
N ILE A 94 -22.28 15.01 6.41
CA ILE A 94 -22.84 13.91 7.22
C ILE A 94 -22.82 14.26 8.70
N ALA A 95 -21.76 14.92 9.19
CA ALA A 95 -21.67 15.33 10.59
C ALA A 95 -22.73 16.38 10.95
N ASP A 96 -22.96 17.34 10.06
CA ASP A 96 -23.89 18.46 10.27
C ASP A 96 -25.36 18.11 10.01
N THR A 97 -25.63 17.04 9.25
CA THR A 97 -26.99 16.66 8.86
C THR A 97 -27.50 15.47 9.68
N PRO A 98 -28.49 15.65 10.58
CA PRO A 98 -29.12 14.54 11.29
C PRO A 98 -29.77 13.56 10.32
N GLN A 99 -29.65 12.26 10.60
CA GLN A 99 -30.33 11.22 9.85
C GLN A 99 -31.31 10.52 10.76
N GLU A 100 -32.60 10.78 10.59
CA GLU A 100 -33.63 10.10 11.36
C GLU A 100 -33.70 8.62 10.98
N GLY A 101 -33.76 7.76 11.98
CA GLY A 101 -33.95 6.33 11.80
C GLY A 101 -34.63 5.68 12.99
N VAL A 102 -34.73 4.36 12.91
CA VAL A 102 -35.44 3.54 13.87
C VAL A 102 -34.52 2.41 14.32
N GLU A 103 -34.28 2.34 15.62
CA GLU A 103 -33.58 1.24 16.25
C GLU A 103 -34.60 0.32 16.93
N ARG A 104 -34.64 -0.95 16.51
CA ARG A 104 -35.47 -1.98 17.12
C ARG A 104 -34.61 -2.80 18.07
N ILE A 105 -35.01 -2.83 19.34
CA ILE A 105 -34.34 -3.59 20.39
C ILE A 105 -35.31 -4.69 20.82
N ASP A 106 -34.99 -5.95 20.49
CA ASP A 106 -35.78 -7.09 20.95
C ASP A 106 -35.48 -7.34 22.44
N THR A 107 -36.50 -7.24 23.30
CA THR A 107 -36.38 -7.50 24.74
C THR A 107 -37.32 -8.64 25.14
N PRO A 108 -37.12 -9.31 26.30
CA PRO A 108 -38.01 -10.36 26.79
C PRO A 108 -39.49 -9.90 26.91
N ASP A 109 -39.71 -8.61 27.16
CA ASP A 109 -41.04 -8.00 27.29
C ASP A 109 -41.64 -7.53 25.93
N GLY A 110 -40.94 -7.79 24.81
CA GLY A 110 -41.33 -7.38 23.46
C GLY A 110 -40.34 -6.41 22.78
N PRO A 111 -40.55 -6.07 21.49
CA PRO A 111 -39.67 -5.15 20.77
C PRO A 111 -39.87 -3.71 21.25
N ARG A 112 -38.79 -3.06 21.68
CA ARG A 112 -38.75 -1.61 21.94
C ARG A 112 -38.27 -0.90 20.69
N ILE A 113 -38.94 0.20 20.34
CA ILE A 113 -38.62 1.01 19.17
C ILE A 113 -38.11 2.37 19.65
N LYS A 114 -36.88 2.73 19.27
CA LYS A 114 -36.31 4.05 19.52
C LYS A 114 -36.19 4.79 18.19
N ARG A 115 -36.80 5.97 18.11
CA ARG A 115 -36.64 6.90 16.99
C ARG A 115 -35.68 8.00 17.40
N GLY A 116 -34.81 8.38 16.48
CA GLY A 116 -33.88 9.47 16.71
C GLY A 116 -32.84 9.54 15.61
N ASP A 117 -31.88 10.42 15.81
CA ASP A 117 -30.74 10.54 14.92
C ASP A 117 -29.84 9.28 15.01
N MET A 118 -29.45 8.78 13.84
CA MET A 118 -28.62 7.59 13.69
C MET A 118 -27.15 7.90 13.90
N LEU A 119 -26.81 8.44 15.08
CA LEU A 119 -25.45 8.87 15.45
C LEU A 119 -24.39 7.80 15.18
N GLY A 120 -24.66 6.53 15.50
CA GLY A 120 -23.72 5.43 15.25
C GLY A 120 -23.44 5.22 13.76
N HIS A 121 -24.47 5.32 12.91
CA HIS A 121 -24.33 5.19 11.45
C HIS A 121 -23.57 6.38 10.85
N ARG A 122 -23.94 7.61 11.23
CA ARG A 122 -23.26 8.83 10.76
C ARG A 122 -21.80 8.86 11.21
N ARG A 123 -21.54 8.52 12.47
CA ARG A 123 -20.18 8.40 13.02
C ARG A 123 -19.34 7.39 12.24
N LEU A 124 -19.87 6.19 11.98
CA LEU A 124 -19.16 5.17 11.18
C LEU A 124 -18.82 5.69 9.78
N GLN A 125 -19.74 6.40 9.14
CA GLN A 125 -19.52 6.98 7.82
C GLN A 125 -18.42 8.05 7.81
N VAL A 126 -18.42 8.95 8.80
CA VAL A 126 -17.40 10.00 8.95
C VAL A 126 -16.04 9.38 9.26
N GLU A 127 -15.97 8.48 10.25
CA GLU A 127 -14.72 7.81 10.64
C GLU A 127 -14.12 7.02 9.48
N THR A 128 -14.94 6.30 8.70
CA THR A 128 -14.46 5.53 7.54
C THR A 128 -13.86 6.46 6.49
N ARG A 129 -14.52 7.59 6.18
CA ARG A 129 -14.03 8.57 5.20
C ARG A 129 -12.71 9.20 5.65
N LEU A 130 -12.63 9.69 6.88
CA LEU A 130 -11.41 10.28 7.43
C LEU A 130 -10.25 9.27 7.47
N LYS A 131 -10.52 8.03 7.86
CA LYS A 131 -9.51 6.96 7.88
C LYS A 131 -8.99 6.63 6.48
N LEU A 132 -9.86 6.60 5.47
CA LEU A 132 -9.45 6.39 4.08
C LEU A 132 -8.62 7.57 3.58
N LEU A 133 -9.04 8.81 3.83
CA LEU A 133 -8.29 10.02 3.46
C LEU A 133 -6.89 10.03 4.07
N ALA A 134 -6.76 9.72 5.36
CA ALA A 134 -5.47 9.62 6.03
C ALA A 134 -4.52 8.55 5.43
N LYS A 135 -5.07 7.55 4.71
CA LYS A 135 -4.28 6.51 4.01
C LYS A 135 -4.06 6.81 2.53
N TRP A 136 -5.00 7.48 1.87
CA TRP A 136 -4.92 7.80 0.44
C TRP A 136 -4.12 9.08 0.17
N ASP A 137 -4.19 10.06 1.07
CA ASP A 137 -3.38 11.27 1.03
C ASP A 137 -2.89 11.67 2.44
N PRO A 138 -1.91 10.92 2.98
CA PRO A 138 -1.37 11.16 4.32
C PRO A 138 -0.71 12.54 4.45
N LYS A 139 -0.28 13.18 3.36
CA LYS A 139 0.37 14.49 3.40
C LYS A 139 -0.61 15.58 3.83
N ARG A 140 -1.85 15.53 3.34
CA ARG A 140 -2.91 16.50 3.64
C ARG A 140 -3.78 16.07 4.82
N TYR A 141 -4.10 14.79 4.92
CA TYR A 141 -5.12 14.27 5.86
C TYR A 141 -4.56 13.32 6.93
N GLY A 142 -3.27 13.02 6.90
CA GLY A 142 -2.63 12.20 7.93
C GLY A 142 -2.33 12.99 9.20
N ASP A 143 -2.30 12.28 10.33
CA ASP A 143 -1.88 12.85 11.60
C ASP A 143 -0.41 13.29 11.53
N LYS A 144 -0.14 14.54 11.91
CA LYS A 144 1.22 15.07 12.02
C LYS A 144 1.69 14.94 13.47
N ILE A 145 2.65 14.06 13.71
CA ILE A 145 3.25 13.85 15.02
C ILE A 145 4.67 14.41 14.99
N THR A 146 4.94 15.39 15.85
CA THR A 146 6.31 15.84 16.15
C THR A 146 6.77 15.11 17.41
N GLN A 147 7.83 14.31 17.30
CA GLN A 147 8.43 13.63 18.45
C GLN A 147 9.75 14.30 18.80
N GLU A 148 9.87 14.74 20.06
CA GLU A 148 11.15 15.10 20.65
C GLU A 148 11.78 13.82 21.21
N ILE A 149 12.94 13.45 20.69
CA ILE A 149 13.67 12.25 21.11
C ILE A 149 14.86 12.71 21.95
N SER A 150 14.83 12.42 23.25
CA SER A 150 15.91 12.69 24.19
C SER A 150 16.39 11.41 24.87
N GLY A 151 17.63 11.44 25.35
CA GLY A 151 18.17 10.43 26.26
C GLY A 151 17.58 10.52 27.67
N PRO A 152 18.09 9.68 28.59
CA PRO A 152 17.70 9.73 30.00
C PRO A 152 17.76 11.15 30.57
N ASP A 153 16.76 11.50 31.38
CA ASP A 153 16.63 12.82 32.02
C ASP A 153 16.64 14.03 31.05
N GLY A 154 16.25 13.82 29.79
CA GLY A 154 16.26 14.89 28.77
C GLY A 154 17.65 15.18 28.19
N GLY A 155 18.64 14.35 28.52
CA GLY A 155 20.00 14.48 28.03
C GLY A 155 20.20 14.00 26.59
N PRO A 156 21.43 14.05 26.08
CA PRO A 156 21.77 13.51 24.76
C PRO A 156 21.49 12.00 24.68
N ILE A 157 21.07 11.53 23.50
CA ILE A 157 20.94 10.10 23.21
C ILE A 157 22.33 9.46 23.34
N GLN A 158 22.45 8.48 24.22
CA GLN A 158 23.69 7.72 24.39
C GLN A 158 23.74 6.61 23.33
N THR A 159 24.71 6.66 22.43
CA THR A 159 24.98 5.58 21.48
C THR A 159 26.14 4.74 22.02
N VAL A 160 25.88 3.48 22.33
CA VAL A 160 26.94 2.51 22.63
C VAL A 160 27.38 1.90 21.30
N GLU A 161 28.53 2.33 20.78
CA GLU A 161 29.19 1.63 19.68
C GLU A 161 29.96 0.44 20.26
N GLU A 162 29.40 -0.75 20.12
CA GLU A 162 30.14 -1.97 20.38
C GLU A 162 31.11 -2.19 19.22
N TYR A 163 32.42 -2.03 19.48
CA TYR A 163 33.44 -2.25 18.47
C TYR A 163 33.41 -3.70 18.01
N ARG A 164 33.04 -3.91 16.76
CA ARG A 164 33.05 -5.21 16.11
C ARG A 164 34.23 -5.23 15.13
N PRO A 165 35.32 -5.97 15.45
CA PRO A 165 36.50 -6.00 14.58
C PRO A 165 36.13 -6.48 13.18
N THR A 166 36.63 -5.78 12.18
CA THR A 166 36.61 -6.23 10.79
C THR A 166 37.85 -7.06 10.47
N GLU A 167 37.84 -7.83 9.38
CA GLU A 167 39.04 -8.56 8.91
C GLU A 167 40.24 -7.62 8.69
N ALA A 168 39.99 -6.37 8.30
CA ALA A 168 41.04 -5.35 8.14
C ALA A 168 41.62 -4.93 9.51
N ASP A 169 40.79 -4.80 10.53
CA ASP A 169 41.22 -4.50 11.90
C ASP A 169 42.07 -5.63 12.48
N GLU A 170 41.65 -6.88 12.27
CA GLU A 170 42.40 -8.06 12.68
C GLU A 170 43.77 -8.11 12.00
N ALA A 171 43.84 -7.81 10.70
CA ALA A 171 45.09 -7.73 9.96
C ALA A 171 46.02 -6.63 10.48
N ILE A 172 45.48 -5.47 10.87
CA ILE A 172 46.26 -4.39 11.48
C ILE A 172 46.82 -4.82 12.85
N LEU A 173 46.01 -5.46 13.69
CA LEU A 173 46.44 -5.96 14.99
C LEU A 173 47.56 -6.99 14.88
N LEU A 174 47.47 -7.89 13.90
CA LEU A 174 48.53 -8.87 13.63
C LEU A 174 49.84 -8.22 13.19
N ARG A 175 49.78 -7.16 12.36
CA ARG A 175 50.99 -6.41 11.96
C ARG A 175 51.63 -5.69 13.13
N ILE A 176 50.82 -5.08 14.00
CA ILE A 176 51.32 -4.41 15.21
C ILE A 176 51.99 -5.42 16.15
N ALA A 177 51.37 -6.59 16.35
CA ALA A 177 51.95 -7.66 17.16
C ALA A 177 53.28 -8.15 16.62
N ALA A 178 53.37 -8.42 15.31
CA ALA A 178 54.61 -8.86 14.66
C ALA A 178 55.73 -7.82 14.81
N LYS A 179 55.43 -6.53 14.62
CA LYS A 179 56.43 -5.46 14.77
C LYS A 179 56.94 -5.33 16.20
N ARG A 180 56.07 -5.52 17.19
CA ARG A 180 56.46 -5.53 18.61
C ARG A 180 57.43 -6.66 18.93
N ASP A 181 57.21 -7.85 18.36
CA ASP A 181 58.10 -9.00 18.57
C ASP A 181 59.48 -8.78 17.89
N GLU A 182 59.52 -8.15 16.72
CA GLU A 182 60.78 -7.75 16.08
C GLU A 182 61.59 -6.78 16.95
N ILE A 183 60.94 -5.74 17.48
CA ILE A 183 61.59 -4.73 18.34
C ILE A 183 62.08 -5.36 19.65
N ARG A 184 61.32 -6.30 20.20
CA ARG A 184 61.72 -7.04 21.40
C ARG A 184 62.99 -7.85 21.13
N LYS A 185 63.02 -8.61 20.03
CA LYS A 185 64.18 -9.42 19.65
C LYS A 185 65.41 -8.57 19.35
N SER A 186 65.25 -7.40 18.73
CA SER A 186 66.38 -6.50 18.47
C SER A 186 66.97 -5.92 19.77
N ARG A 187 66.14 -5.66 20.78
CA ARG A 187 66.60 -5.23 22.12
C ARG A 187 67.31 -6.33 22.89
N GLU A 188 66.75 -7.54 22.89
CA GLU A 188 67.39 -8.70 23.54
C GLU A 188 68.76 -9.00 22.90
N ALA A 189 68.87 -8.87 21.57
CA ALA A 189 70.14 -9.02 20.85
C ALA A 189 71.16 -7.90 21.09
N GLU A 190 70.71 -6.68 21.43
CA GLU A 190 71.59 -5.57 21.83
C GLU A 190 72.09 -5.75 23.27
N GLU A 191 71.26 -6.24 24.20
CA GLU A 191 71.66 -6.56 25.58
C GLU A 191 72.61 -7.78 25.66
N ASP A 192 72.41 -8.80 24.82
CA ASP A 192 73.30 -9.98 24.78
C ASP A 192 74.68 -9.69 24.13
N ALA A 193 74.84 -8.53 23.50
CA ALA A 193 76.06 -8.10 22.82
C ALA A 193 76.96 -7.17 23.67
N GLU A 194 76.51 -6.78 24.87
CA GLU A 194 77.22 -5.94 25.84
C GLU A 194 77.83 -6.79 26.99
#